data_AF-A0A0N4X2W3-F1
#
_entry.id   AF-A0A0N4X2W3-F1
#
_cell.length_a   1.000
_cell.length_b   1.000
_cell.length_c   1.000
_cell.angle_alpha   90.00
_cell.angle_beta   90.00
_cell.angle_gamma   90.00
#
_symmetry.space_group_name_H-M   'P 1'
#
loop_
_entity.id
_entity.type
_entity.pdbx_description
1 polymer ?
#
loop_
_entity_poly.entity_id
_entity_poly.type
_entity_poly.pdbx_seq_one_letter_code
_entity_poly.pdbx_strand_id
1 'polypeptide(L)'
;MRVCSTGNPFVRGNVPYTEGSAKSNLIFNTGVTFALHSPGSMAKLKGRKKPSAVLGNKFFDYRVALQSELSYKGDKFEPRIFVISKFRIFLLNGKSPSSLKIDKSFHILNVKSLSALKDDEVSALVEEAGHKKRYVIKSPQATALALIKHILGAFLRYFPDIGNAHYSSTSVSGPQLRSTIELTPEHLYDDFSTMNEDVAAKACHSFRRTYAALCDYYDQPYREEVSWASLLDVEKIYAVNRVRWLRIDDFSHLLPKDLIPITGVLQYSSYFTGLVADGIRMTSEVIDVIMAVIRKSRHLQVLQLRNCALPR
;
A
#
# COMPACT_ATOMS: atom_id res chain seq x y z
N MET A 1 -40.28 -45.21 -5.23
CA MET A 1 -39.01 -45.04 -5.97
C MET A 1 -39.28 -45.27 -7.44
N ARG A 2 -39.34 -44.19 -8.24
CA ARG A 2 -39.44 -44.26 -9.70
C ARG A 2 -38.14 -43.71 -10.28
N VAL A 3 -37.49 -44.51 -11.10
CA VAL A 3 -36.40 -44.12 -11.99
C VAL A 3 -37.04 -43.61 -13.28
N CYS A 4 -36.63 -42.44 -13.75
CA CYS A 4 -36.83 -41.98 -15.12
C CYS A 4 -35.55 -41.34 -15.64
N SER A 5 -35.33 -41.53 -16.92
CA SER A 5 -34.09 -41.41 -17.66
C SER A 5 -33.94 -40.07 -18.40
N THR A 6 -32.79 -39.97 -19.09
CA THR A 6 -32.51 -39.32 -20.39
C THR A 6 -32.25 -37.81 -20.47
N GLY A 7 -31.12 -37.48 -21.13
CA GLY A 7 -31.08 -36.41 -22.14
C GLY A 7 -29.97 -35.36 -21.97
N ASN A 8 -28.82 -35.57 -22.62
CA ASN A 8 -27.86 -34.51 -22.99
C ASN A 8 -28.34 -33.90 -24.34
N PRO A 9 -28.07 -32.61 -24.71
CA PRO A 9 -26.71 -32.22 -25.07
C PRO A 9 -26.31 -30.73 -24.86
N PHE A 10 -25.02 -30.49 -25.04
CA PHE A 10 -24.31 -29.23 -25.25
C PHE A 10 -25.10 -28.10 -25.96
N VAL A 11 -25.10 -26.91 -25.35
CA VAL A 11 -25.27 -25.62 -26.05
C VAL A 11 -24.18 -24.66 -25.54
N ARG A 12 -23.29 -24.25 -26.46
CA ARG A 12 -22.34 -23.15 -26.26
C ARG A 12 -23.12 -21.83 -26.22
N GLY A 13 -23.14 -21.17 -25.08
CA GLY A 13 -23.61 -19.80 -24.92
C GLY A 13 -22.47 -18.92 -24.40
N ASN A 14 -21.95 -18.03 -25.26
CA ASN A 14 -21.12 -16.92 -24.84
C ASN A 14 -21.96 -15.98 -23.96
N VAL A 15 -21.62 -15.89 -22.67
CA VAL A 15 -22.18 -14.88 -21.77
C VAL A 15 -21.06 -13.87 -21.46
N PRO A 16 -21.19 -12.59 -21.87
CA PRO A 16 -20.23 -11.58 -21.47
C PRO A 16 -20.34 -11.31 -19.97
N TYR A 17 -19.23 -11.39 -19.26
CA TYR A 17 -19.10 -10.99 -17.86
C TYR A 17 -19.36 -9.47 -17.76
N THR A 18 -20.55 -9.08 -17.32
CA THR A 18 -20.86 -7.72 -16.88
C THR A 18 -20.57 -7.60 -15.39
N GLU A 19 -19.59 -6.78 -14.99
CA GLU A 19 -19.38 -6.38 -13.60
C GLU A 19 -20.62 -5.66 -13.07
N GLY A 20 -21.41 -6.37 -12.25
CA GLY A 20 -22.50 -5.78 -11.49
C GLY A 20 -21.96 -4.96 -10.32
N SER A 21 -22.16 -3.65 -10.38
CA SER A 21 -22.07 -2.74 -9.24
C SER A 21 -23.13 -3.12 -8.19
N ALA A 22 -22.78 -4.00 -7.25
CA ALA A 22 -23.60 -4.28 -6.08
C ALA A 22 -23.48 -3.10 -5.09
N LYS A 23 -24.52 -2.26 -5.04
CA LYS A 23 -24.79 -1.40 -3.89
C LYS A 23 -25.29 -2.30 -2.75
N SER A 24 -24.55 -2.39 -1.67
CA SER A 24 -25.06 -2.89 -0.39
C SER A 24 -25.03 -1.77 0.64
N ASN A 25 -26.23 -1.35 1.06
CA ASN A 25 -26.43 -0.67 2.33
C ASN A 25 -26.22 -1.71 3.44
N LEU A 26 -25.38 -1.42 4.44
CA LEU A 26 -25.50 -2.03 5.76
C LEU A 26 -24.88 -1.14 6.82
N ILE A 27 -25.62 -1.06 7.91
CA ILE A 27 -25.52 -0.19 9.08
C ILE A 27 -24.39 -0.70 9.99
N PHE A 28 -23.51 0.19 10.45
CA PHE A 28 -22.57 -0.11 11.53
C PHE A 28 -22.85 0.78 12.74
N ASN A 29 -23.20 0.10 13.83
CA ASN A 29 -23.46 0.63 15.15
C ASN A 29 -22.20 0.35 15.99
N THR A 30 -21.44 1.40 16.31
CA THR A 30 -20.64 1.64 17.52
C THR A 30 -19.72 2.84 17.25
N GLY A 31 -19.97 3.92 18.00
CA GLY A 31 -19.55 5.27 17.65
C GLY A 31 -18.05 5.52 17.75
N VAL A 32 -17.45 5.90 16.62
CA VAL A 32 -16.92 7.26 16.38
C VAL A 32 -17.08 7.54 14.88
N THR A 33 -18.21 8.13 14.52
CA THR A 33 -18.50 8.59 13.16
C THR A 33 -17.96 10.01 13.00
N PHE A 34 -16.81 10.19 12.36
CA PHE A 34 -16.56 11.47 11.70
C PHE A 34 -17.11 11.38 10.29
N ALA A 35 -18.33 11.88 10.16
CA ALA A 35 -18.98 12.17 8.92
C ALA A 35 -18.01 12.95 8.02
N LEU A 36 -17.88 12.49 6.77
CA LEU A 36 -17.57 13.35 5.64
C LEU A 36 -18.67 14.42 5.54
N HIS A 37 -18.59 15.46 6.38
CA HIS A 37 -19.43 16.64 6.31
C HIS A 37 -18.54 17.89 6.43
N SER A 38 -17.88 18.16 5.32
CA SER A 38 -18.01 19.49 4.72
C SER A 38 -18.34 19.33 3.25
N PRO A 39 -19.65 19.29 2.90
CA PRO A 39 -20.11 19.29 1.52
C PRO A 39 -19.71 20.57 0.74
N GLY A 40 -19.14 21.59 1.41
CA GLY A 40 -18.86 22.90 0.82
C GLY A 40 -17.56 23.04 0.03
N SER A 41 -16.49 22.30 0.34
CA SER A 41 -15.17 22.57 -0.28
C SER A 41 -14.93 21.79 -1.59
N MET A 42 -15.52 20.59 -1.74
CA MET A 42 -15.42 19.79 -2.98
C MET A 42 -16.71 19.70 -3.80
N ALA A 43 -17.87 20.18 -3.34
CA ALA A 43 -19.02 20.34 -4.22
C ALA A 43 -18.75 21.32 -5.39
N LYS A 44 -17.73 22.20 -5.26
CA LYS A 44 -17.23 23.04 -6.37
C LYS A 44 -16.36 22.29 -7.40
N LEU A 45 -16.01 21.02 -7.18
CA LEU A 45 -15.33 20.16 -8.15
C LEU A 45 -16.28 19.20 -8.90
N LYS A 46 -17.57 19.15 -8.52
CA LYS A 46 -18.58 18.32 -9.18
C LYS A 46 -18.96 18.77 -10.60
N GLY A 47 -18.40 19.88 -11.07
CA GLY A 47 -18.47 20.30 -12.47
C GLY A 47 -17.07 20.48 -13.06
N ARG A 48 -16.70 19.61 -14.00
CA ARG A 48 -15.61 19.80 -14.99
C ARG A 48 -14.15 19.60 -14.50
N LYS A 49 -13.80 18.36 -14.14
CA LYS A 49 -12.70 17.51 -14.66
C LYS A 49 -12.46 16.37 -13.65
N LYS A 50 -12.36 15.13 -14.14
CA LYS A 50 -12.17 13.93 -13.28
C LYS A 50 -10.85 14.08 -12.50
N PRO A 51 -10.79 13.78 -11.19
CA PRO A 51 -9.54 13.71 -10.41
C PRO A 51 -8.42 12.88 -11.08
N SER A 52 -8.79 11.92 -11.93
CA SER A 52 -7.86 11.13 -12.75
C SER A 52 -7.09 11.95 -13.80
N ALA A 53 -7.55 13.15 -14.15
CA ALA A 53 -6.85 14.04 -15.07
C ALA A 53 -5.64 14.72 -14.42
N VAL A 54 -5.61 14.83 -13.08
CA VAL A 54 -4.52 15.46 -12.33
C VAL A 54 -3.58 14.41 -11.76
N LEU A 55 -4.14 13.38 -11.11
CA LEU A 55 -3.33 12.31 -10.49
C LEU A 55 -2.98 11.20 -11.48
N GLY A 56 -3.60 11.15 -12.65
CA GLY A 56 -3.55 10.01 -13.56
C GLY A 56 -4.51 8.89 -13.14
N ASN A 57 -4.94 8.07 -14.11
CA ASN A 57 -5.81 6.91 -13.86
C ASN A 57 -5.21 5.93 -12.85
N LYS A 58 -3.87 5.83 -12.79
CA LYS A 58 -3.12 4.99 -11.85
C LYS A 58 -3.41 5.33 -10.38
N PHE A 59 -3.75 6.58 -10.06
CA PHE A 59 -3.91 7.09 -8.69
C PHE A 59 -5.31 7.70 -8.44
N PHE A 60 -6.34 7.20 -9.13
CA PHE A 60 -7.69 7.74 -9.00
C PHE A 60 -8.38 7.40 -7.66
N ASP A 61 -7.96 6.35 -6.96
CA ASP A 61 -8.50 5.94 -5.65
C ASP A 61 -7.90 6.77 -4.50
N TYR A 62 -8.22 8.07 -4.49
CA TYR A 62 -7.82 8.99 -3.43
C TYR A 62 -8.75 8.89 -2.23
N ARG A 63 -8.18 8.87 -1.03
CA ARG A 63 -8.88 8.62 0.24
C ARG A 63 -9.07 9.88 1.06
N VAL A 64 -8.07 10.75 0.98
CA VAL A 64 -8.00 11.99 1.75
C VAL A 64 -7.62 13.08 0.78
N ALA A 65 -8.36 14.20 0.81
CA ALA A 65 -8.04 15.41 0.09
C ALA A 65 -8.43 16.59 0.98
N LEU A 66 -7.43 17.29 1.49
CA LEU A 66 -7.60 18.37 2.48
C LEU A 66 -6.91 19.63 1.97
N GLN A 67 -7.56 20.77 2.18
CA GLN A 67 -6.90 22.06 2.07
C GLN A 67 -5.89 22.16 3.20
N SER A 68 -4.68 22.56 2.85
CA SER A 68 -3.55 22.61 3.77
C SER A 68 -2.66 23.80 3.46
N GLU A 69 -1.83 24.15 4.41
CA GLU A 69 -0.69 25.03 4.20
C GLU A 69 0.58 24.24 4.47
N LEU A 70 1.57 24.43 3.61
CA LEU A 70 2.83 23.70 3.66
C LEU A 70 3.98 24.68 3.89
N SER A 71 4.85 24.36 4.84
CA SER A 71 6.12 25.05 5.04
C SER A 71 7.30 24.10 4.87
N TYR A 72 8.31 24.57 4.14
CA TYR A 72 9.62 23.93 4.05
C TYR A 72 10.54 24.61 5.07
N LYS A 73 11.11 23.82 6.00
CA LYS A 73 12.01 24.30 7.06
C LYS A 73 11.45 25.30 8.09
N GLY A 74 10.20 25.78 7.95
CA GLY A 74 9.51 26.57 8.98
C GLY A 74 9.37 28.06 8.68
N ASP A 75 9.82 28.54 7.52
CA ASP A 75 9.90 29.99 7.27
C ASP A 75 8.57 30.58 6.79
N LYS A 76 7.94 29.97 5.78
CA LYS A 76 6.71 30.49 5.17
C LYS A 76 5.76 29.36 4.78
N PHE A 77 4.50 29.51 5.18
CA PHE A 77 3.42 28.63 4.77
C PHE A 77 2.86 29.04 3.42
N GLU A 78 2.73 28.07 2.52
CA GLU A 78 2.08 28.24 1.23
C GLU A 78 0.85 27.34 1.10
N PRO A 79 -0.25 27.84 0.53
CA PRO A 79 -1.45 27.04 0.36
C PRO A 79 -1.18 25.86 -0.60
N ARG A 80 -1.65 24.68 -0.21
CA ARG A 80 -1.55 23.41 -0.94
C ARG A 80 -2.80 22.56 -0.70
N ILE A 81 -3.01 21.55 -1.53
CA ILE A 81 -3.98 20.49 -1.26
C ILE A 81 -3.20 19.23 -0.93
N PHE A 82 -3.35 18.74 0.30
CA PHE A 82 -2.79 17.49 0.77
C PHE A 82 -3.70 16.34 0.33
N VAL A 83 -3.18 15.41 -0.45
CA VAL A 83 -3.94 14.27 -0.97
C VAL A 83 -3.21 12.97 -0.65
N ILE A 84 -3.92 12.01 -0.07
CA ILE A 84 -3.47 10.62 0.02
C ILE A 84 -4.23 9.82 -1.02
N SER A 85 -3.49 9.24 -1.96
CA SER A 85 -4.06 8.34 -2.96
C SER A 85 -3.21 7.07 -3.06
N LYS A 86 -3.87 5.94 -2.84
CA LYS A 86 -3.21 4.64 -2.68
C LYS A 86 -2.04 4.72 -1.69
N PHE A 87 -0.84 4.37 -2.13
CA PHE A 87 0.42 4.36 -1.39
C PHE A 87 1.27 5.62 -1.64
N ARG A 88 0.65 6.72 -2.13
CA ARG A 88 1.32 8.00 -2.37
C ARG A 88 0.62 9.15 -1.64
N ILE A 89 1.44 10.11 -1.25
CA ILE A 89 1.03 11.43 -0.77
C ILE A 89 1.36 12.43 -1.87
N PHE A 90 0.41 13.29 -2.21
CA PHE A 90 0.54 14.34 -3.20
C PHE A 90 0.28 15.69 -2.53
N LEU A 91 1.12 16.67 -2.86
CA LEU A 91 0.92 18.07 -2.51
C LEU A 91 0.61 18.80 -3.82
N LEU A 92 -0.63 19.25 -3.95
CA LEU A 92 -1.10 19.92 -5.16
C LEU A 92 -1.11 21.44 -4.95
N ASN A 93 -0.83 22.19 -6.01
CA ASN A 93 -1.05 23.62 -6.08
C ASN A 93 -2.14 23.92 -7.12
N GLY A 94 -2.89 25.00 -6.93
CA GLY A 94 -3.97 25.43 -7.82
C GLY A 94 -5.25 25.77 -7.06
N LYS A 95 -6.02 26.72 -7.62
CA LYS A 95 -7.26 27.23 -7.01
C LYS A 95 -8.52 26.67 -7.69
N SER A 96 -8.37 26.08 -8.87
CA SER A 96 -9.47 25.57 -9.70
C SER A 96 -9.12 24.19 -10.27
N PRO A 97 -10.12 23.36 -10.64
CA PRO A 97 -9.87 22.03 -11.21
C PRO A 97 -8.96 22.03 -12.43
N SER A 98 -9.00 23.10 -13.24
CA SER A 98 -8.18 23.27 -14.44
C SER A 98 -6.76 23.75 -14.17
N SER A 99 -6.49 24.33 -13.00
CA SER A 99 -5.17 24.85 -12.60
C SER A 99 -4.41 23.92 -11.64
N LEU A 100 -5.02 22.80 -11.23
CA LEU A 100 -4.40 21.84 -10.33
C LEU A 100 -3.16 21.20 -10.97
N LYS A 101 -2.03 21.31 -10.26
CA LYS A 101 -0.75 20.70 -10.63
C LYS A 101 -0.16 19.99 -9.41
N ILE A 102 0.53 18.89 -9.68
CA ILE A 102 1.33 18.20 -8.65
C ILE A 102 2.59 19.02 -8.41
N ASP A 103 2.73 19.58 -7.21
CA ASP A 103 3.96 20.24 -6.77
C ASP A 103 4.95 19.18 -6.24
N LYS A 104 4.47 18.30 -5.36
CA LYS A 104 5.24 17.18 -4.83
C LYS A 104 4.42 15.89 -4.81
N SER A 105 5.14 14.77 -4.95
CA SER A 105 4.60 13.43 -4.79
C SER A 105 5.67 12.56 -4.14
N PHE A 106 5.31 11.82 -3.10
CA PHE A 106 6.20 10.86 -2.46
C PHE A 106 5.43 9.60 -2.07
N HIS A 107 6.13 8.47 -2.13
CA HIS A 107 5.59 7.19 -1.69
C HIS A 107 5.54 7.14 -0.15
N ILE A 108 4.56 6.45 0.42
CA ILE A 108 4.41 6.40 1.89
C ILE A 108 5.65 5.82 2.58
N LEU A 109 6.35 4.86 1.97
CA LEU A 109 7.63 4.32 2.48
C LEU A 109 8.78 5.34 2.57
N ASN A 110 8.67 6.49 1.91
CA ASN A 110 9.63 7.59 2.04
C ASN A 110 9.40 8.43 3.31
N VAL A 111 8.25 8.31 3.97
CA VAL A 111 7.99 8.98 5.25
C VAL A 111 8.78 8.30 6.36
N LYS A 112 9.69 9.04 7.00
CA LYS A 112 10.61 8.55 8.04
C LYS A 112 10.24 9.01 9.44
N SER A 113 9.57 10.15 9.57
CA SER A 113 8.96 10.54 10.84
C SER A 113 7.67 11.34 10.65
N LEU A 114 6.78 11.24 11.63
CA LEU A 114 5.58 12.05 11.77
C LEU A 114 5.47 12.53 13.21
N SER A 115 5.42 13.85 13.39
CA SER A 115 5.29 14.47 14.71
C SER A 115 4.11 15.43 14.72
N ALA A 116 3.17 15.22 15.62
CA ALA A 116 2.15 16.21 15.93
C ALA A 116 2.80 17.38 16.68
N LEU A 117 2.70 18.60 16.13
CA LEU A 117 3.31 19.80 16.70
C LEU A 117 2.30 20.62 17.50
N LYS A 118 1.22 21.03 16.83
CA LYS A 118 0.07 21.75 17.40
C LYS A 118 -1.21 21.02 16.99
N ASP A 119 -2.37 21.51 17.44
CA ASP A 119 -3.66 20.86 17.19
C ASP A 119 -3.94 20.53 15.72
N ASP A 120 -3.45 21.34 14.78
CA ASP A 120 -3.66 21.19 13.33
C ASP A 120 -2.36 21.12 12.49
N GLU A 121 -1.20 21.00 13.13
CA GLU A 121 0.13 21.03 12.49
C GLU A 121 0.89 19.71 12.66
N VAL A 122 1.28 19.08 11.54
CA VAL A 122 2.10 17.86 11.48
C VAL A 122 3.45 18.16 10.85
N SER A 123 4.54 17.76 11.51
CA SER A 123 5.87 17.69 10.90
C SER A 123 6.10 16.29 10.31
N ALA A 124 6.37 16.21 9.02
CA ALA A 124 6.73 14.98 8.32
C ALA A 124 8.18 15.07 7.82
N LEU A 125 9.03 14.12 8.21
CA LEU A 125 10.36 13.94 7.63
C LEU A 125 10.28 12.91 6.50
N VAL A 126 10.58 13.33 5.28
CA VAL A 126 10.46 12.50 4.07
C VAL A 126 11.83 12.36 3.41
N GLU A 127 12.19 11.14 3.02
CA GLU A 127 13.42 10.85 2.27
C GLU A 127 13.21 11.00 0.77
N GLU A 128 13.93 11.92 0.15
CA GLU A 128 13.91 12.23 -1.28
C GLU A 128 15.32 12.17 -1.84
N ALA A 129 15.57 11.29 -2.83
CA ALA A 129 16.87 11.17 -3.50
C ALA A 129 18.06 11.06 -2.53
N GLY A 130 17.91 10.30 -1.43
CA GLY A 130 18.94 10.11 -0.41
C GLY A 130 19.02 11.21 0.66
N HIS A 131 18.22 12.27 0.56
CA HIS A 131 18.20 13.36 1.53
C HIS A 131 16.89 13.40 2.32
N LYS A 132 16.98 13.63 3.63
CA LYS A 132 15.80 13.82 4.48
C LYS A 132 15.36 15.28 4.44
N LYS A 133 14.11 15.53 4.05
CA LYS A 133 13.48 16.86 4.05
C LYS A 133 12.32 16.91 5.02
N ARG A 134 12.23 18.01 5.79
CA ARG A 134 11.16 18.24 6.75
C ARG A 134 10.08 19.13 6.13
N TYR A 135 8.85 18.67 6.21
CA TYR A 135 7.63 19.35 5.79
C TYR A 135 6.77 19.63 7.01
N VAL A 136 6.28 20.86 7.16
CA VAL A 136 5.23 21.16 8.16
C VAL A 136 3.93 21.36 7.40
N ILE A 137 2.96 20.51 7.69
CA ILE A 137 1.64 20.47 7.07
C ILE A 137 0.64 20.96 8.10
N LYS A 138 -0.04 22.06 7.78
CA LYS A 138 -1.12 22.61 8.59
C LYS A 138 -2.45 22.40 7.87
N SER A 139 -3.49 21.95 8.56
CA SER A 139 -4.83 21.82 7.95
C SER A 139 -5.93 22.23 8.91
N PRO A 140 -6.72 23.28 8.61
CA PRO A 140 -7.86 23.66 9.45
C PRO A 140 -8.99 22.62 9.43
N GLN A 141 -8.89 21.59 8.57
CA GLN A 141 -9.94 20.59 8.35
C GLN A 141 -9.70 19.29 9.12
N ALA A 142 -8.53 19.10 9.73
CA ALA A 142 -8.19 17.89 10.45
C ALA A 142 -7.16 18.17 11.54
N THR A 143 -7.30 17.53 12.69
CA THR A 143 -6.28 17.62 13.74
C THR A 143 -4.98 16.96 13.27
N ALA A 144 -3.86 17.33 13.88
CA ALA A 144 -2.56 16.74 13.60
C ALA A 144 -2.58 15.22 13.79
N LEU A 145 -3.23 14.74 14.86
CA LEU A 145 -3.42 13.31 15.09
C LEU A 145 -4.26 12.67 13.98
N ALA A 146 -5.38 13.27 13.57
CA ALA A 146 -6.20 12.74 12.49
C ALA A 146 -5.43 12.66 11.15
N LEU A 147 -4.63 13.67 10.82
CA LEU A 147 -3.75 13.66 9.65
C LEU A 147 -2.71 12.53 9.70
N ILE A 148 -2.07 12.33 10.85
CA ILE A 148 -1.13 11.22 11.03
C ILE A 148 -1.84 9.88 10.87
N LYS A 149 -3.02 9.71 11.49
CA LYS A 149 -3.83 8.50 11.37
C LYS A 149 -4.22 8.21 9.91
N HIS A 150 -4.49 9.23 9.10
CA HIS A 150 -4.74 9.05 7.67
C HIS A 150 -3.52 8.51 6.90
N ILE A 151 -2.31 8.99 7.21
CA ILE A 151 -1.08 8.49 6.60
C ILE A 151 -0.83 7.04 7.05
N LEU A 152 -0.99 6.78 8.34
CA LEU A 152 -0.84 5.45 8.92
C LEU A 152 -1.88 4.46 8.35
N GLY A 153 -3.13 4.86 8.14
CA GLY A 153 -4.14 4.04 7.47
C GLY A 153 -3.73 3.62 6.05
N ALA A 154 -3.03 4.48 5.32
CA ALA A 154 -2.43 4.10 4.03
C ALA A 154 -1.32 3.05 4.19
N PHE A 155 -0.45 3.17 5.21
CA PHE A 155 0.51 2.11 5.54
C PHE A 155 -0.18 0.79 5.85
N LEU A 156 -1.17 0.77 6.74
CA LEU A 156 -1.86 -0.46 7.16
C LEU A 156 -2.55 -1.14 5.98
N ARG A 157 -3.12 -0.38 5.04
CA ARG A 157 -3.80 -0.95 3.87
C ARG A 157 -2.85 -1.67 2.90
N TYR A 158 -1.65 -1.14 2.70
CA TYR A 158 -0.69 -1.67 1.71
C TYR A 158 0.39 -2.54 2.33
N PHE A 159 0.63 -2.39 3.63
CA PHE A 159 1.64 -3.11 4.40
C PHE A 159 1.06 -3.55 5.75
N PRO A 160 0.01 -4.41 5.76
CA PRO A 160 -0.74 -4.74 6.97
C PRO A 160 0.08 -5.41 8.07
N ASP A 161 1.10 -6.17 7.68
CA ASP A 161 2.00 -6.87 8.61
C ASP A 161 2.93 -5.92 9.39
N ILE A 162 3.03 -4.64 9.01
CA ILE A 162 3.80 -3.65 9.79
C ILE A 162 3.06 -3.26 11.09
N GLY A 163 1.73 -3.30 11.09
CA GLY A 163 0.90 -2.76 12.17
C GLY A 163 0.37 -3.77 13.17
N ASN A 164 -0.03 -4.97 12.72
CA ASN A 164 -0.84 -5.84 13.56
C ASN A 164 -0.27 -7.24 13.79
N ALA A 165 -0.18 -7.59 15.08
CA ALA A 165 -0.05 -8.94 15.60
C ALA A 165 -1.27 -9.83 15.34
N HIS A 166 -2.37 -9.31 14.79
CA HIS A 166 -3.59 -10.11 14.56
C HIS A 166 -3.39 -11.26 13.55
N TYR A 167 -2.35 -11.18 12.72
CA TYR A 167 -1.99 -12.21 11.74
C TYR A 167 -0.74 -13.02 12.11
N SER A 168 -0.05 -12.66 13.20
CA SER A 168 1.03 -13.44 13.79
C SER A 168 0.55 -14.03 15.11
N SER A 169 0.62 -15.34 15.31
CA SER A 169 0.35 -15.96 16.62
C SER A 169 1.34 -15.54 17.73
N THR A 170 2.23 -14.60 17.43
CA THR A 170 3.25 -14.05 18.31
C THR A 170 2.83 -12.64 18.72
N SER A 171 2.59 -12.47 20.01
CA SER A 171 2.04 -11.30 20.71
C SER A 171 2.98 -10.09 20.77
N VAL A 172 3.76 -9.82 19.73
CA VAL A 172 4.67 -8.67 19.66
C VAL A 172 4.27 -7.77 18.49
N SER A 173 3.10 -7.14 18.59
CA SER A 173 2.74 -5.98 17.78
C SER A 173 3.68 -4.82 18.14
N GLY A 174 4.17 -4.09 17.14
CA GLY A 174 4.82 -2.79 17.37
C GLY A 174 6.26 -2.59 16.88
N PRO A 175 7.14 -3.61 16.72
CA PRO A 175 8.54 -3.26 16.54
C PRO A 175 8.89 -2.97 15.06
N GLN A 176 8.17 -3.51 14.07
CA GLN A 176 8.48 -3.23 12.65
C GLN A 176 8.12 -1.80 12.22
N LEU A 177 7.01 -1.24 12.73
CA LEU A 177 6.65 0.15 12.50
C LEU A 177 7.73 1.09 13.04
N ARG A 178 8.21 0.86 14.28
CA ARG A 178 9.30 1.66 14.90
C ARG A 178 10.59 1.66 14.09
N SER A 179 10.91 0.57 13.39
CA SER A 179 12.06 0.52 12.46
C SER A 179 11.80 1.19 11.11
N THR A 180 10.55 1.55 10.81
CA THR A 180 10.12 2.12 9.52
C THR A 180 9.85 3.61 9.61
N ILE A 181 9.15 4.05 10.66
CA ILE A 181 8.72 5.43 10.86
C ILE A 181 8.78 5.80 12.35
N GLU A 182 9.34 6.97 12.64
CA GLU A 182 9.37 7.55 13.97
C GLU A 182 8.09 8.38 14.20
N LEU A 183 7.32 8.05 15.24
CA LEU A 183 6.06 8.73 15.57
C LEU A 183 6.18 9.55 16.86
N THR A 184 5.62 10.75 16.85
CA THR A 184 5.45 11.61 18.03
C THR A 184 4.03 12.17 18.04
N PRO A 185 3.26 12.00 19.12
CA PRO A 185 3.59 11.33 20.38
C PRO A 185 3.66 9.79 20.30
N GLU A 186 4.33 9.15 21.26
CA GLU A 186 4.59 7.70 21.23
C GLU A 186 3.33 6.81 21.27
N HIS A 187 2.23 7.28 21.88
CA HIS A 187 0.98 6.51 21.91
C HIS A 187 0.40 6.24 20.50
N LEU A 188 0.87 6.96 19.47
CA LEU A 188 0.50 6.68 18.08
C LEU A 188 0.93 5.29 17.60
N TYR A 189 1.97 4.68 18.20
CA TYR A 189 2.33 3.29 17.91
C TYR A 189 1.27 2.31 18.39
N ASP A 190 0.72 2.56 19.59
CA ASP A 190 -0.34 1.73 20.18
C ASP A 190 -1.66 1.92 19.42
N ASP A 191 -1.99 3.17 19.09
CA ASP A 191 -3.11 3.51 18.22
C ASP A 191 -3.00 2.76 16.89
N PHE A 192 -1.82 2.72 16.27
CA PHE A 192 -1.62 2.00 15.01
C PHE A 192 -1.89 0.50 15.13
N SER A 193 -1.50 -0.12 16.24
CA SER A 193 -1.74 -1.54 16.54
C SER A 193 -3.20 -1.90 16.79
N THR A 194 -4.06 -0.89 16.98
CA THR A 194 -5.50 -1.08 17.19
C THR A 194 -6.32 -0.56 16.01
N MET A 195 -5.68 0.12 15.06
CA MET A 195 -6.33 0.52 13.81
C MET A 195 -6.77 -0.72 13.04
N ASN A 196 -8.02 -0.66 12.58
CA ASN A 196 -8.54 -1.56 11.59
C ASN A 196 -8.99 -0.72 10.40
N GLU A 197 -8.25 -0.80 9.30
CA GLU A 197 -8.74 -0.29 8.04
C GLU A 197 -9.78 -1.30 7.53
N ASP A 198 -11.00 -0.86 7.20
CA ASP A 198 -12.14 -1.65 6.68
C ASP A 198 -11.80 -2.37 5.37
N VAL A 199 -10.96 -3.37 5.49
CA VAL A 199 -10.27 -4.00 4.40
C VAL A 199 -10.17 -5.47 4.74
N ALA A 200 -11.15 -6.23 4.25
CA ALA A 200 -11.15 -7.68 4.36
C ALA A 200 -9.74 -8.22 4.04
N ALA A 201 -9.24 -9.06 4.95
CA ALA A 201 -7.96 -9.74 4.80
C ALA A 201 -7.95 -10.43 3.43
N LYS A 202 -7.02 -10.01 2.57
CA LYS A 202 -6.79 -10.68 1.28
C LYS A 202 -5.77 -11.80 1.49
N ALA A 203 -5.79 -12.81 0.63
CA ALA A 203 -4.88 -13.94 0.69
C ALA A 203 -3.40 -13.52 0.81
N CYS A 204 -2.59 -14.38 1.44
CA CYS A 204 -1.16 -14.13 1.73
C CYS A 204 -0.91 -12.76 2.39
N HIS A 205 -1.78 -12.37 3.31
CA HIS A 205 -1.72 -11.10 4.07
C HIS A 205 -1.61 -9.86 3.15
N SER A 206 -2.39 -9.83 2.07
CA SER A 206 -2.40 -8.74 1.09
C SER A 206 -1.13 -8.61 0.22
N PHE A 207 -0.42 -9.70 -0.07
CA PHE A 207 0.72 -9.74 -1.02
C PHE A 207 0.53 -8.83 -2.24
N ARG A 208 -0.61 -8.93 -2.95
CA ARG A 208 -0.88 -8.11 -4.14
C ARG A 208 -0.83 -6.60 -3.88
N ARG A 209 -1.30 -6.14 -2.73
CA ARG A 209 -1.29 -4.72 -2.37
C ARG A 209 0.13 -4.26 -2.11
N THR A 210 0.88 -5.04 -1.33
CA THR A 210 2.29 -4.80 -1.05
C THR A 210 3.10 -4.75 -2.34
N TYR A 211 2.93 -5.76 -3.20
CA TYR A 211 3.57 -5.83 -4.51
C TYR A 211 3.24 -4.62 -5.38
N ALA A 212 1.97 -4.22 -5.49
CA ALA A 212 1.58 -3.04 -6.26
C ALA A 212 2.21 -1.74 -5.74
N ALA A 213 2.32 -1.59 -4.41
CA ALA A 213 3.01 -0.46 -3.79
C ALA A 213 4.52 -0.49 -4.09
N LEU A 214 5.14 -1.66 -4.02
CA LEU A 214 6.56 -1.82 -4.30
C LEU A 214 6.91 -1.64 -5.78
N CYS A 215 6.06 -2.05 -6.72
CA CYS A 215 6.22 -1.70 -8.14
C CYS A 215 6.35 -0.18 -8.29
N ASP A 216 5.50 0.60 -7.62
CA ASP A 216 5.57 2.05 -7.68
C ASP A 216 6.79 2.63 -6.96
N TYR A 217 7.17 2.05 -5.83
CA TYR A 217 8.35 2.48 -5.06
C TYR A 217 9.67 2.26 -5.81
N TYR A 218 9.80 1.13 -6.52
CA TYR A 218 10.98 0.77 -7.31
C TYR A 218 10.91 1.23 -8.77
N ASP A 219 9.89 2.01 -9.12
CA ASP A 219 9.61 2.45 -10.50
C ASP A 219 9.60 1.31 -11.53
N GLN A 220 9.01 0.18 -11.13
CA GLN A 220 8.82 -1.00 -11.98
C GLN A 220 7.38 -1.10 -12.47
N PRO A 221 7.16 -1.65 -13.68
CA PRO A 221 5.81 -1.89 -14.18
C PRO A 221 5.10 -2.91 -13.28
N TYR A 222 3.81 -2.66 -13.03
CA TYR A 222 2.97 -3.66 -12.38
C TYR A 222 2.68 -4.79 -13.37
N ARG A 223 3.21 -5.98 -13.09
CA ARG A 223 2.88 -7.18 -13.85
C ARG A 223 1.64 -7.80 -13.28
N GLU A 224 0.56 -7.76 -14.05
CA GLU A 224 -0.66 -8.40 -13.60
C GLU A 224 -0.42 -9.89 -13.40
N GLU A 225 0.38 -10.57 -14.22
CA GLU A 225 0.70 -11.99 -14.08
C GLU A 225 1.44 -12.35 -12.79
N VAL A 226 2.05 -11.41 -12.07
CA VAL A 226 2.53 -11.67 -10.70
C VAL A 226 1.35 -11.71 -9.73
N SER A 227 0.37 -10.83 -9.96
CA SER A 227 -0.90 -10.86 -9.26
C SER A 227 -1.82 -12.00 -9.75
N TRP A 228 -1.72 -12.46 -11.00
CA TRP A 228 -2.54 -13.51 -11.62
C TRP A 228 -1.91 -14.91 -11.53
N ALA A 229 -0.58 -15.03 -11.47
CA ALA A 229 0.10 -16.21 -10.92
C ALA A 229 -0.36 -16.41 -9.47
N SER A 230 -0.78 -15.32 -8.81
CA SER A 230 -1.57 -15.33 -7.58
C SER A 230 -3.08 -15.54 -7.76
N LEU A 231 -3.72 -15.28 -8.93
CA LEU A 231 -5.18 -15.42 -9.17
C LEU A 231 -5.63 -16.79 -9.69
N LEU A 232 -4.75 -17.65 -10.19
CA LEU A 232 -5.15 -19.03 -10.50
C LEU A 232 -4.48 -20.10 -9.65
N ASP A 233 -3.25 -19.90 -9.15
CA ASP A 233 -2.61 -20.97 -8.40
C ASP A 233 -1.80 -20.57 -7.17
N VAL A 234 -1.16 -19.41 -7.00
CA VAL A 234 -0.39 -19.16 -5.74
C VAL A 234 -1.29 -18.87 -4.52
N GLU A 235 -2.40 -18.13 -4.61
CA GLU A 235 -3.28 -17.89 -3.44
C GLU A 235 -4.04 -19.15 -3.00
N LYS A 236 -4.24 -20.12 -3.91
CA LYS A 236 -4.81 -21.43 -3.58
C LYS A 236 -3.70 -22.41 -3.24
N ILE A 237 -2.67 -22.62 -4.06
CA ILE A 237 -1.54 -23.54 -3.81
C ILE A 237 -0.72 -23.12 -2.61
N TYR A 238 -0.26 -21.87 -2.46
CA TYR A 238 0.57 -21.51 -1.29
C TYR A 238 -0.26 -21.49 0.00
N ALA A 239 -1.51 -21.02 -0.03
CA ALA A 239 -2.36 -21.06 1.16
C ALA A 239 -2.83 -22.48 1.51
N VAL A 240 -3.28 -23.28 0.54
CA VAL A 240 -3.73 -24.67 0.72
C VAL A 240 -2.56 -25.59 1.05
N ASN A 241 -1.42 -25.47 0.35
CA ASN A 241 -0.21 -26.28 0.60
C ASN A 241 0.71 -25.66 1.66
N ARG A 242 0.29 -24.58 2.34
CA ARG A 242 1.04 -23.89 3.40
C ARG A 242 2.47 -23.53 2.99
N VAL A 243 2.67 -23.18 1.73
CA VAL A 243 3.98 -22.75 1.24
C VAL A 243 4.27 -21.37 1.81
N ARG A 244 5.33 -21.30 2.63
CA ARG A 244 5.78 -20.08 3.30
C ARG A 244 7.02 -19.48 2.63
N TRP A 245 7.55 -20.13 1.60
CA TRP A 245 8.77 -19.70 0.93
C TRP A 245 8.43 -19.16 -0.45
N LEU A 246 8.76 -17.89 -0.69
CA LEU A 246 8.61 -17.26 -1.99
C LEU A 246 9.66 -17.85 -2.94
N ARG A 247 9.20 -18.57 -3.96
CA ARG A 247 10.08 -19.14 -4.99
C ARG A 247 10.20 -18.17 -6.15
N ILE A 248 11.42 -17.72 -6.43
CA ILE A 248 11.70 -16.82 -7.55
C ILE A 248 11.57 -17.56 -8.89
N ASP A 249 11.79 -18.87 -8.89
CA ASP A 249 11.70 -19.72 -10.08
C ASP A 249 10.30 -19.68 -10.73
N ASP A 250 9.25 -19.48 -9.91
CA ASP A 250 7.86 -19.34 -10.36
C ASP A 250 7.69 -18.10 -11.27
N PHE A 251 8.64 -17.16 -11.20
CA PHE A 251 8.66 -15.91 -11.97
C PHE A 251 9.81 -15.86 -13.00
N SER A 252 10.41 -17.01 -13.32
CA SER A 252 11.54 -17.13 -14.26
C SER A 252 11.26 -16.62 -15.69
N HIS A 253 10.00 -16.55 -16.08
CA HIS A 253 9.55 -16.01 -17.36
C HIS A 253 9.57 -14.48 -17.41
N LEU A 254 9.69 -13.80 -16.27
CA LEU A 254 9.72 -12.34 -16.17
C LEU A 254 11.12 -11.78 -16.43
N LEU A 255 11.18 -10.47 -16.70
CA LEU A 255 12.45 -9.78 -16.79
C LEU A 255 13.11 -9.71 -15.40
N PRO A 256 14.46 -9.74 -15.30
CA PRO A 256 15.13 -9.69 -14.00
C PRO A 256 14.74 -8.48 -13.12
N LYS A 257 14.48 -7.32 -13.74
CA LYS A 257 14.01 -6.12 -13.03
C LYS A 257 12.62 -6.27 -12.41
N ASP A 258 11.77 -7.12 -12.98
CA ASP A 258 10.42 -7.36 -12.47
C ASP A 258 10.49 -8.17 -11.15
N LEU A 259 11.61 -8.86 -10.87
CA LEU A 259 11.85 -9.59 -9.61
C LEU A 259 12.12 -8.67 -8.41
N ILE A 260 12.51 -7.41 -8.65
CA ILE A 260 12.82 -6.42 -7.61
C ILE A 260 11.61 -6.21 -6.68
N PRO A 261 10.43 -5.76 -7.16
CA PRO A 261 9.26 -5.58 -6.30
C PRO A 261 8.71 -6.89 -5.75
N ILE A 262 8.85 -8.01 -6.46
CA ILE A 262 8.43 -9.35 -5.99
C ILE A 262 9.21 -9.75 -4.75
N THR A 263 10.54 -9.72 -4.86
CA THR A 263 11.47 -10.02 -3.75
C THR A 263 11.28 -9.03 -2.61
N GLY A 264 11.04 -7.76 -2.94
CA GLY A 264 10.85 -6.70 -1.97
C GLY A 264 9.69 -6.93 -1.00
N VAL A 265 8.66 -7.70 -1.37
CA VAL A 265 7.51 -7.99 -0.49
C VAL A 265 7.94 -8.64 0.83
N LEU A 266 8.98 -9.47 0.81
CA LEU A 266 9.52 -10.14 2.01
C LEU A 266 10.01 -9.17 3.10
N GLN A 267 10.35 -7.93 2.74
CA GLN A 267 10.67 -6.89 3.74
C GLN A 267 9.49 -6.58 4.66
N TYR A 268 8.26 -6.79 4.19
CA TYR A 268 7.03 -6.33 4.83
C TYR A 268 5.99 -7.43 4.98
N SER A 269 6.38 -8.70 4.83
CA SER A 269 5.46 -9.83 4.93
C SER A 269 5.76 -10.66 6.17
N SER A 270 4.71 -11.00 6.93
CA SER A 270 4.73 -12.00 7.99
C SER A 270 4.35 -13.41 7.48
N TYR A 271 3.70 -13.47 6.31
CA TYR A 271 3.30 -14.73 5.68
C TYR A 271 4.48 -15.47 5.05
N PHE A 272 5.33 -14.77 4.28
CA PHE A 272 6.49 -15.39 3.64
C PHE A 272 7.70 -15.37 4.58
N THR A 273 8.15 -16.55 5.00
CA THR A 273 9.28 -16.75 5.90
C THR A 273 10.54 -17.25 5.19
N GLY A 274 10.51 -17.37 3.87
CA GLY A 274 11.69 -17.76 3.11
C GLY A 274 11.73 -17.23 1.69
N LEU A 275 12.94 -17.14 1.15
CA LEU A 275 13.23 -16.84 -0.24
C LEU A 275 14.05 -17.99 -0.84
N VAL A 276 13.56 -18.55 -1.94
CA VAL A 276 14.22 -19.66 -2.64
C VAL A 276 14.37 -19.31 -4.12
N ALA A 277 15.56 -19.55 -4.66
CA ALA A 277 15.84 -19.45 -6.08
C ALA A 277 16.84 -20.55 -6.51
N ASP A 278 16.58 -21.20 -7.63
CA ASP A 278 17.46 -22.18 -8.25
C ASP A 278 17.58 -21.94 -9.76
N GLY A 279 18.79 -21.70 -10.25
CA GLY A 279 19.05 -21.49 -11.68
C GLY A 279 18.60 -20.14 -12.24
N ILE A 280 18.26 -19.18 -11.38
CA ILE A 280 17.87 -17.81 -11.76
C ILE A 280 19.06 -16.87 -11.68
N ARG A 281 19.43 -16.22 -12.79
CA ARG A 281 20.48 -15.19 -12.79
C ARG A 281 20.02 -13.96 -12.01
N MET A 282 20.73 -13.63 -10.93
CA MET A 282 20.45 -12.46 -10.11
C MET A 282 21.22 -11.23 -10.61
N THR A 283 20.56 -10.09 -10.72
CA THR A 283 21.22 -8.80 -10.98
C THR A 283 21.63 -8.14 -9.67
N SER A 284 22.53 -7.15 -9.71
CA SER A 284 22.95 -6.39 -8.53
C SER A 284 21.77 -5.75 -7.79
N GLU A 285 20.78 -5.23 -8.52
CA GLU A 285 19.61 -4.59 -7.93
C GLU A 285 18.73 -5.58 -7.17
N VAL A 286 18.57 -6.81 -7.69
CA VAL A 286 17.84 -7.87 -6.99
C VAL A 286 18.59 -8.27 -5.73
N ILE A 287 19.92 -8.38 -5.79
CA ILE A 287 20.76 -8.67 -4.62
C ILE A 287 20.65 -7.56 -3.57
N ASP A 288 20.64 -6.28 -3.96
CA ASP A 288 20.44 -5.17 -3.03
C ASP A 288 19.10 -5.26 -2.30
N VAL A 289 18.04 -5.67 -3.02
CA VAL A 289 16.74 -5.94 -2.42
C VAL A 289 16.79 -7.15 -1.49
N ILE A 290 17.46 -8.24 -1.85
CA ILE A 290 17.66 -9.41 -0.96
C ILE A 290 18.38 -8.97 0.32
N MET A 291 19.43 -8.16 0.20
CA MET A 291 20.12 -7.60 1.35
C MET A 291 19.20 -6.69 2.19
N ALA A 292 18.30 -5.94 1.57
CA ALA A 292 17.28 -5.18 2.28
C ALA A 292 16.27 -6.10 3.01
N VAL A 293 15.88 -7.21 2.39
CA VAL A 293 15.03 -8.24 3.01
C VAL A 293 15.72 -8.82 4.25
N ILE A 294 17.00 -9.21 4.15
CA ILE A 294 17.78 -9.73 5.29
C ILE A 294 17.84 -8.70 6.43
N ARG A 295 18.06 -7.42 6.12
CA ARG A 295 18.17 -6.37 7.14
C ARG A 295 16.86 -5.98 7.81
N LYS A 296 15.74 -6.03 7.07
CA LYS A 296 14.46 -5.43 7.51
C LYS A 296 13.36 -6.43 7.84
N SER A 297 13.38 -7.61 7.22
CA SER A 297 12.37 -8.63 7.48
C SER A 297 12.58 -9.22 8.86
N ARG A 298 11.50 -9.32 9.63
CA ARG A 298 11.49 -9.95 10.96
C ARG A 298 11.06 -11.41 10.94
N HIS A 299 10.61 -11.87 9.76
CA HIS A 299 10.02 -13.18 9.58
C HIS A 299 10.82 -14.07 8.62
N LEU A 300 11.87 -13.53 7.98
CA LEU A 300 12.77 -14.31 7.14
C LEU A 300 13.55 -15.32 8.00
N GLN A 301 13.34 -16.60 7.73
CA GLN A 301 13.98 -17.74 8.37
C GLN A 301 14.88 -18.50 7.40
N VAL A 302 14.53 -18.49 6.10
CA VAL A 302 15.20 -19.29 5.08
C VAL A 302 15.61 -18.42 3.89
N LEU A 303 16.88 -18.50 3.49
CA LEU A 303 17.37 -17.95 2.23
C LEU A 303 18.16 -19.04 1.52
N GLN A 304 17.70 -19.43 0.33
CA GLN A 304 18.37 -20.42 -0.51
C GLN A 304 18.55 -19.87 -1.92
N LEU A 305 19.80 -19.64 -2.31
CA LEU A 305 20.18 -19.21 -3.64
C LEU A 305 21.10 -20.29 -4.24
N ARG A 306 20.57 -21.08 -5.17
CA ARG A 306 21.29 -22.18 -5.83
C ARG A 306 21.49 -21.84 -7.29
N ASN A 307 22.69 -22.06 -7.84
CA ASN A 307 22.99 -21.83 -9.26
C ASN A 307 22.57 -20.43 -9.78
N CYS A 308 22.56 -19.40 -8.91
CA CYS A 308 21.94 -18.10 -9.21
C CYS A 308 22.86 -17.11 -9.96
N ALA A 309 24.05 -17.54 -10.40
CA ALA A 309 25.05 -16.72 -11.09
C ALA A 309 25.22 -15.31 -10.46
N LEU A 310 25.52 -15.28 -9.15
CA LEU A 310 25.59 -14.04 -8.38
C LEU A 310 26.63 -13.07 -8.99
N PRO A 311 26.34 -11.76 -9.04
CA PRO A 311 27.31 -10.77 -9.47
C PRO A 311 28.53 -10.79 -8.54
N ARG A 312 29.71 -10.54 -9.12
CA ARG A 312 30.99 -10.51 -8.39
C ARG A 312 31.11 -9.27 -7.52
#